data_AF-A0A6A0I114-F1
#
_entry.id   AF-A0A6A0I114-F1
#
_cell.length_a   1.000
_cell.length_b   1.000
_cell.length_c   1.000
_cell.angle_alpha   90.00
_cell.angle_beta   90.00
_cell.angle_gamma   90.00
#
_symmetry.space_group_name_H-M   'P 1'
#
loop_
_entity.id
_entity.type
_entity.pdbx_description
1 polymer ?
#
loop_
_entity_poly.entity_id
_entity_poly.type
_entity_poly.pdbx_seq_one_letter_code
_entity_poly.pdbx_strand_id
1 'polypeptide(L)'
;MQFHDHLLEHYKRLYYFELDRKDKINSNVHLPMTIVALSIGAVSFFINNLPSLAANDNWPIIFYFFLSCSVVSIILSVYLIFKTYTGYGYEYVSSTADIDNYVNELQKFNSEAGKKTRVDIQEKFLSLLLKQYCKCATTNSENNDKKAAYFRKSSISIMTAVVLIGITAFPFFATHYNSSPKVQRIEIVNFKEITMAKDKKDKDDSTKTTVSVRPASPSQKHEPVLPAEPKTKKVQESAKPKEIRFLSEEKK
;
A
#
# COMPACT_ATOMS: atom_id res chain seq x y z
N MET A 1 -25.18 -2.24 -45.94
CA MET A 1 -24.25 -3.13 -45.21
C MET A 1 -23.12 -2.35 -44.56
N GLN A 2 -22.29 -1.62 -45.31
CA GLN A 2 -21.10 -0.92 -44.81
C GLN A 2 -21.30 -0.06 -43.54
N PHE A 3 -22.40 0.69 -43.42
CA PHE A 3 -22.64 1.53 -42.23
C PHE A 3 -22.75 0.73 -40.93
N HIS A 4 -23.47 -0.40 -40.94
CA HIS A 4 -23.65 -1.21 -39.73
C HIS A 4 -22.34 -1.90 -39.32
N ASP A 5 -21.55 -2.32 -40.30
CA ASP A 5 -20.24 -2.93 -40.05
C ASP A 5 -19.29 -1.92 -39.42
N HIS A 6 -19.26 -0.68 -39.92
CA HIS A 6 -18.49 0.41 -39.33
C HIS A 6 -18.95 0.76 -37.91
N LEU A 7 -20.26 0.79 -37.66
CA LEU A 7 -20.81 1.07 -36.33
C LEU A 7 -20.45 -0.04 -35.34
N LEU A 8 -20.53 -1.31 -35.76
CA LEU A 8 -20.15 -2.45 -34.93
C LEU A 8 -18.67 -2.38 -34.57
N GLU A 9 -17.80 -2.13 -35.55
CA GLU A 9 -16.36 -2.00 -35.32
C GLU A 9 -16.05 -0.83 -34.37
N HIS A 10 -16.77 0.28 -34.48
CA HIS A 10 -16.62 1.41 -33.57
C HIS A 10 -16.98 1.03 -32.12
N TYR A 11 -18.14 0.42 -31.88
CA TYR A 11 -18.54 0.00 -30.53
C TYR A 11 -17.66 -1.09 -29.95
N LYS A 12 -17.21 -2.04 -30.78
CA LYS A 12 -16.24 -3.06 -30.41
C LYS A 12 -14.93 -2.41 -29.96
N ARG A 13 -14.41 -1.44 -30.70
CA ARG A 13 -13.20 -0.69 -30.33
C ARG A 13 -13.37 0.03 -28.99
N LEU A 14 -14.49 0.73 -28.79
CA LEU A 14 -14.77 1.41 -27.52
C LEU A 14 -14.82 0.42 -26.35
N TYR A 15 -15.51 -0.71 -26.53
CA TYR A 15 -15.57 -1.75 -25.51
C TYR A 15 -14.18 -2.26 -25.09
N TYR A 16 -13.34 -2.62 -26.06
CA TYR A 16 -11.98 -3.09 -25.76
C TYR A 16 -11.10 -1.99 -25.16
N PHE A 17 -11.26 -0.75 -25.61
CA PHE A 17 -10.57 0.40 -25.02
C PHE A 17 -10.93 0.57 -23.54
N GLU A 18 -12.19 0.40 -23.16
CA GLU A 18 -12.60 0.47 -21.76
C GLU A 18 -12.11 -0.72 -20.92
N LEU A 19 -11.98 -1.90 -21.50
CA LEU A 19 -11.32 -3.02 -20.81
C LEU A 19 -9.83 -2.77 -20.59
N ASP A 20 -9.13 -2.22 -21.57
CA ASP A 20 -7.72 -1.84 -21.44
C ASP A 20 -7.52 -0.71 -20.42
N ARG A 21 -8.42 0.29 -20.38
CA ARG A 21 -8.43 1.32 -19.32
C ARG A 21 -8.56 0.72 -17.92
N LYS A 22 -9.45 -0.25 -17.74
CA LYS A 22 -9.59 -0.98 -16.46
C LYS A 22 -8.25 -1.59 -16.05
N ASP A 23 -7.58 -2.28 -16.97
CA ASP A 23 -6.34 -2.99 -16.67
C ASP A 23 -5.19 -2.03 -16.38
N LYS A 24 -5.09 -0.91 -17.11
CA LYS A 24 -4.13 0.17 -16.83
C LYS A 24 -4.33 0.82 -15.46
N ILE A 25 -5.59 1.08 -15.07
CA ILE A 25 -5.89 1.62 -13.73
C ILE A 25 -5.49 0.60 -12.65
N ASN A 26 -5.74 -0.69 -12.88
CA ASN A 26 -5.39 -1.74 -11.94
C ASN A 26 -3.86 -1.94 -11.83
N SER A 27 -3.13 -1.91 -12.95
CA SER A 27 -1.67 -2.10 -12.95
C SER A 27 -0.93 -0.96 -12.23
N ASN A 28 -1.49 0.25 -12.26
CA ASN A 28 -0.84 1.44 -11.71
C ASN A 28 -1.01 1.60 -10.18
N VAL A 29 -1.64 0.66 -9.48
CA VAL A 29 -1.91 0.77 -8.03
C VAL A 29 -0.68 0.58 -7.15
N HIS A 30 0.30 -0.19 -7.62
CA HIS A 30 1.44 -0.59 -6.78
C HIS A 30 2.30 0.61 -6.38
N LEU A 31 2.45 1.58 -7.28
CA LEU A 31 3.23 2.78 -7.04
C LEU A 31 2.65 3.65 -5.90
N PRO A 32 1.37 4.08 -5.93
CA PRO A 32 0.80 4.85 -4.83
C PRO A 32 0.79 4.07 -3.51
N MET A 33 0.53 2.76 -3.53
CA MET A 33 0.61 1.92 -2.32
C MET A 33 2.01 1.91 -1.69
N THR A 34 3.05 1.85 -2.51
CA THR A 34 4.45 1.88 -2.05
C THR A 34 4.77 3.23 -1.41
N ILE A 35 4.36 4.34 -2.02
CA ILE A 35 4.59 5.68 -1.47
C ILE A 35 3.84 5.88 -0.15
N VAL A 36 2.62 5.35 -0.04
CA VAL A 36 1.86 5.37 1.23
C VAL A 36 2.60 4.58 2.31
N ALA A 37 3.11 3.38 2.01
CA ALA A 37 3.86 2.59 2.98
C ALA A 37 5.14 3.31 3.47
N LEU A 38 5.89 3.94 2.54
CA LEU A 38 7.05 4.76 2.88
C LEU A 38 6.66 5.97 3.75
N SER A 39 5.55 6.63 3.41
CA SER A 39 5.02 7.76 4.18
C SER A 39 4.63 7.35 5.61
N ILE A 40 4.02 6.18 5.77
CA ILE A 40 3.71 5.61 7.09
C ILE A 40 4.99 5.40 7.89
N GLY A 41 6.04 4.80 7.28
CA GLY A 41 7.33 4.60 7.94
C GLY A 41 7.98 5.93 8.40
N ALA A 42 7.96 6.95 7.55
CA ALA A 42 8.47 8.28 7.89
C ALA A 42 7.70 8.92 9.05
N VAL A 43 6.36 8.83 9.04
CA VAL A 43 5.52 9.31 10.14
C VAL A 43 5.76 8.51 11.42
N SER A 44 5.89 7.18 11.35
CA SER A 44 6.22 6.34 12.49
C SER A 44 7.57 6.71 13.11
N PHE A 45 8.57 7.08 12.31
CA PHE A 45 9.83 7.60 12.82
C PHE A 45 9.62 8.89 13.64
N PHE A 46 8.87 9.85 13.13
CA PHE A 46 8.58 11.10 13.85
C PHE A 46 7.78 10.87 15.14
N ILE A 47 6.81 9.96 15.13
CA ILE A 47 6.01 9.59 16.31
C ILE A 47 6.87 8.94 17.40
N ASN A 48 7.91 8.18 17.04
CA ASN A 48 8.82 7.60 18.02
C ASN A 48 9.84 8.59 18.59
N ASN A 49 10.01 9.76 17.96
CA ASN A 49 10.99 10.77 18.32
C ASN A 49 10.32 12.12 18.64
N LEU A 50 9.18 12.11 19.34
CA LEU A 50 8.44 13.36 19.58
C LEU A 50 9.28 14.39 20.36
N PRO A 51 9.36 15.65 19.88
CA PRO A 51 10.04 16.70 20.62
C PRO A 51 9.28 17.05 21.90
N SER A 52 10.01 17.37 22.97
CA SER A 52 9.41 17.80 24.24
C SER A 52 8.75 19.17 24.09
N LEU A 53 7.58 19.34 24.71
CA LEU A 53 6.89 20.63 24.81
C LEU A 53 7.59 21.50 25.86
N ALA A 54 8.59 22.28 25.45
CA ALA A 54 9.19 23.32 26.30
C ALA A 54 8.30 24.58 26.28
N ALA A 55 8.07 25.19 27.45
CA ALA A 55 7.08 26.26 27.65
C ALA A 55 7.31 27.55 26.81
N ASN A 56 8.51 27.74 26.26
CA ASN A 56 8.89 28.95 25.51
C ASN A 56 9.24 28.68 24.03
N ASP A 57 9.00 27.47 23.51
CA ASP A 57 9.30 27.13 22.12
C ASP A 57 8.03 26.85 21.31
N ASN A 58 7.87 27.54 20.18
CA ASN A 58 6.74 27.38 19.27
C ASN A 58 6.98 26.25 18.25
N TRP A 59 8.23 25.81 18.04
CA TRP A 59 8.57 24.78 17.05
C TRP A 59 7.86 23.44 17.28
N PRO A 60 7.72 22.91 18.52
CA PRO A 60 6.96 21.68 18.76
C PRO A 60 5.50 21.79 18.31
N ILE A 61 4.84 22.94 18.51
CA ILE A 61 3.43 23.14 18.12
C ILE A 61 3.28 23.05 16.59
N ILE A 62 4.18 23.70 15.87
CA ILE A 62 4.23 23.67 14.39
C ILE A 62 4.47 22.22 13.91
N PHE A 63 5.40 21.51 14.56
CA PHE A 63 5.66 20.10 14.26
C PHE A 63 4.41 19.22 14.44
N TYR A 64 3.72 19.32 15.58
CA TYR A 64 2.50 18.53 15.84
C TYR A 64 1.38 18.84 14.85
N PHE A 65 1.23 20.11 14.46
CA PHE A 65 0.24 20.52 13.46
C PHE A 65 0.49 19.84 12.11
N PHE A 66 1.69 19.99 11.54
CA PHE A 66 2.03 19.41 10.25
C PHE A 66 2.06 17.88 10.28
N LEU A 67 2.53 17.28 11.38
CA LEU A 67 2.48 15.82 11.57
C LEU A 67 1.04 15.32 11.56
N SER A 68 0.13 15.97 12.29
CA SER A 68 -1.29 15.60 12.33
C SER A 68 -1.95 15.73 10.96
N CYS A 69 -1.70 16.82 10.24
CA CYS A 69 -2.18 17.00 8.87
C CYS A 69 -1.66 15.89 7.94
N SER A 70 -0.38 15.50 8.06
CA SER A 70 0.21 14.43 7.24
C SER A 70 -0.47 13.07 7.50
N VAL A 71 -0.75 12.75 8.76
CA VAL A 71 -1.48 11.51 9.14
C VAL A 71 -2.87 11.49 8.52
N VAL A 72 -3.61 12.60 8.62
CA VAL A 72 -4.95 12.71 8.02
C VAL A 72 -4.89 12.54 6.50
N SER A 73 -3.91 13.17 5.83
CA SER A 73 -3.72 13.01 4.38
C SER A 73 -3.37 11.56 3.98
N ILE A 74 -2.58 10.83 4.79
CA ILE A 74 -2.30 9.41 4.57
C ILE A 74 -3.59 8.58 4.71
N ILE A 75 -4.36 8.77 5.78
CA ILE A 75 -5.62 8.02 6.00
C ILE A 75 -6.59 8.28 4.84
N LEU A 76 -6.74 9.54 4.42
CA LEU A 76 -7.58 9.90 3.28
C LEU A 76 -7.09 9.24 1.99
N SER A 77 -5.77 9.19 1.76
CA SER A 77 -5.22 8.53 0.58
C SER A 77 -5.54 7.04 0.55
N VAL A 78 -5.40 6.32 1.67
CA VAL A 78 -5.73 4.89 1.79
C VAL A 78 -7.22 4.67 1.52
N TYR A 79 -8.09 5.50 2.10
CA TYR A 79 -9.52 5.44 1.85
C TYR A 79 -9.87 5.63 0.36
N LEU A 80 -9.25 6.61 -0.29
CA LEU A 80 -9.47 6.90 -1.72
C LEU A 80 -8.94 5.79 -2.63
N ILE A 81 -7.79 5.18 -2.28
CA ILE A 81 -7.28 3.99 -2.98
C ILE A 81 -8.30 2.87 -2.85
N PHE A 82 -8.78 2.55 -1.64
CA PHE A 82 -9.78 1.52 -1.44
C PHE A 82 -11.04 1.76 -2.28
N LYS A 83 -11.55 3.01 -2.28
CA LYS A 83 -12.68 3.43 -3.13
C LYS A 83 -12.44 3.34 -4.63
N THR A 84 -11.20 3.25 -5.09
CA THR A 84 -10.87 3.00 -6.50
C THR A 84 -11.13 1.54 -6.89
N TYR A 85 -11.11 0.59 -5.94
CA TYR A 85 -11.23 -0.85 -6.23
C TYR A 85 -12.56 -1.47 -5.84
N THR A 86 -13.29 -0.88 -4.88
CA THR A 86 -14.54 -1.47 -4.39
C THR A 86 -15.78 -0.95 -5.10
N GLY A 87 -16.72 -1.84 -5.42
CA GLY A 87 -18.08 -1.49 -5.81
C GLY A 87 -18.29 -1.19 -7.29
N TYR A 88 -17.40 -1.65 -8.17
CA TYR A 88 -17.53 -1.49 -9.63
C TYR A 88 -17.72 -2.85 -10.30
N GLY A 89 -18.87 -3.04 -10.95
CA GLY A 89 -19.15 -4.19 -11.81
C GLY A 89 -18.78 -3.89 -13.25
N TYR A 90 -18.11 -4.83 -13.93
CA TYR A 90 -17.86 -4.71 -15.37
C TYR A 90 -18.82 -5.60 -16.13
N GLU A 91 -19.39 -5.06 -17.20
CA GLU A 91 -20.21 -5.82 -18.13
C GLU A 91 -19.34 -6.39 -19.24
N TYR A 92 -19.68 -7.61 -19.65
CA TYR A 92 -19.05 -8.33 -20.73
C TYR A 92 -20.11 -8.71 -21.76
N VAL A 93 -19.70 -8.77 -23.02
CA VAL A 93 -20.55 -9.32 -24.07
C VAL A 93 -20.92 -10.78 -23.77
N SER A 94 -22.06 -11.23 -24.29
CA SER A 94 -22.52 -12.60 -24.09
C SER A 94 -21.47 -13.63 -24.50
N SER A 95 -21.49 -14.78 -23.86
CA SER A 95 -20.58 -15.86 -24.22
C SER A 95 -20.85 -16.35 -25.65
N THR A 96 -19.85 -16.95 -26.27
CA THR A 96 -20.00 -17.52 -27.61
C THR A 96 -21.09 -18.60 -27.65
N ALA A 97 -21.27 -19.35 -26.55
CA ALA A 97 -22.33 -20.36 -26.43
C ALA A 97 -23.73 -19.72 -26.42
N ASP A 98 -23.92 -18.62 -25.67
CA ASP A 98 -25.20 -17.91 -25.63
C ASP A 98 -25.55 -17.30 -26.99
N ILE A 99 -24.53 -16.77 -27.67
CA ILE A 99 -24.67 -16.21 -29.02
C ILE A 99 -25.05 -17.31 -30.01
N ASP A 100 -24.38 -18.45 -29.97
CA ASP A 100 -24.67 -19.60 -30.84
C ASP A 100 -26.08 -20.13 -30.60
N ASN A 101 -26.46 -20.31 -29.33
CA ASN A 101 -27.82 -20.70 -28.95
C ASN A 101 -28.87 -19.73 -29.49
N TYR A 102 -28.64 -18.42 -29.36
CA TYR A 102 -29.54 -17.40 -29.90
C TYR A 102 -29.70 -17.51 -31.42
N VAL A 103 -28.61 -17.75 -32.16
CA VAL A 103 -28.65 -17.95 -33.61
C VAL A 103 -29.41 -19.24 -33.96
N ASN A 104 -29.17 -20.34 -33.25
CA ASN A 104 -29.86 -21.61 -33.43
C ASN A 104 -31.37 -21.49 -33.16
N GLU A 105 -31.77 -20.72 -32.14
CA GLU A 105 -33.17 -20.41 -31.85
C GLU A 105 -33.84 -19.62 -32.99
N LEU A 106 -33.14 -18.64 -33.57
CA LEU A 106 -33.64 -17.89 -34.73
C LEU A 106 -33.79 -18.78 -35.97
N GLN A 107 -32.85 -19.70 -36.20
CA GLN A 107 -32.93 -20.67 -37.30
C GLN A 107 -34.10 -21.63 -37.13
N LYS A 108 -34.30 -22.15 -35.91
CA LYS A 108 -35.44 -23.00 -35.56
C LYS A 108 -36.76 -22.26 -35.76
N PHE A 109 -36.87 -21.03 -35.24
CA PHE A 109 -38.03 -20.18 -35.44
C PHE A 109 -38.36 -19.99 -36.93
N ASN A 110 -37.37 -19.67 -37.76
CA ASN A 110 -37.57 -19.49 -39.21
C ASN A 110 -37.98 -20.77 -39.95
N SER A 111 -37.58 -21.94 -39.43
CA SER A 111 -37.93 -23.25 -40.00
C SER A 111 -39.38 -23.62 -39.71
N GLU A 112 -39.88 -23.27 -38.52
CA GLU A 112 -41.25 -23.52 -38.07
C GLU A 112 -42.23 -22.41 -38.52
N ALA A 113 -41.72 -21.20 -38.79
CA ALA A 113 -42.51 -20.05 -39.21
C ALA A 113 -42.91 -20.07 -40.70
N GLY A 114 -44.14 -19.61 -40.99
CA GLY A 114 -44.59 -19.33 -42.34
C GLY A 114 -43.75 -18.25 -43.04
N LYS A 115 -43.68 -18.26 -44.38
CA LYS A 115 -42.80 -17.37 -45.18
C LYS A 115 -42.91 -15.88 -44.83
N LYS A 116 -44.08 -15.38 -44.41
CA LYS A 116 -44.31 -13.97 -44.06
C LYS A 116 -43.79 -13.58 -42.66
N THR A 117 -43.46 -14.55 -41.81
CA THR A 117 -43.10 -14.33 -40.40
C THR A 117 -41.61 -14.57 -40.13
N ARG A 118 -40.85 -14.98 -41.15
CA ARG A 118 -39.41 -15.20 -41.02
C ARG A 118 -38.68 -13.88 -40.75
N VAL A 119 -37.69 -13.96 -39.88
CA VAL A 119 -36.81 -12.83 -39.55
C VAL A 119 -35.49 -12.95 -40.28
N ASP A 120 -34.87 -11.81 -40.59
CA ASP A 120 -33.49 -11.78 -41.04
C ASP A 120 -32.57 -12.07 -39.84
N ILE A 121 -31.96 -13.25 -39.85
CA ILE A 121 -31.07 -13.72 -38.78
C ILE A 121 -29.83 -12.83 -38.68
N GLN A 122 -29.29 -12.37 -39.82
CA GLN A 122 -28.10 -11.54 -39.86
C GLN A 122 -28.40 -10.18 -39.24
N GLU A 123 -29.54 -9.57 -39.57
CA GLU A 123 -29.96 -8.30 -38.99
C GLU A 123 -30.17 -8.41 -37.47
N LYS A 124 -30.84 -9.47 -37.00
CA LYS A 124 -31.07 -9.72 -35.57
C LYS A 124 -29.78 -9.95 -34.80
N PHE A 125 -28.88 -10.75 -35.36
CA PHE A 125 -27.56 -10.99 -34.78
C PHE A 125 -26.73 -9.70 -34.67
N LEU A 126 -26.67 -8.92 -35.76
CA LEU A 126 -25.96 -7.65 -35.78
C LEU A 126 -26.53 -6.64 -34.78
N SER A 127 -27.87 -6.56 -34.70
CA SER A 127 -28.58 -5.71 -33.73
C SER A 127 -28.28 -6.11 -32.29
N LEU A 128 -28.24 -7.41 -31.99
CA LEU A 128 -27.86 -7.95 -30.68
C LEU A 128 -26.43 -7.51 -30.32
N LEU A 129 -25.46 -7.73 -31.21
CA LEU A 129 -24.07 -7.34 -30.97
C LEU A 129 -23.92 -5.83 -30.75
N LEU A 130 -24.51 -5.01 -31.62
CA LEU A 130 -24.47 -3.55 -31.48
C LEU A 130 -24.99 -3.10 -30.11
N LYS A 131 -26.14 -3.65 -29.68
CA LYS A 131 -26.74 -3.34 -28.39
C LYS A 131 -25.85 -3.77 -27.23
N GLN A 132 -25.28 -4.98 -27.28
CA GLN A 132 -24.41 -5.48 -26.23
C GLN A 132 -23.11 -4.68 -26.11
N TYR A 133 -22.40 -4.43 -27.21
CA TYR A 133 -21.17 -3.66 -27.18
C TYR A 133 -21.41 -2.22 -26.71
N CYS A 134 -22.47 -1.56 -27.19
CA CYS A 134 -22.82 -0.21 -26.76
C CYS A 134 -23.11 -0.16 -25.24
N LYS A 135 -23.94 -1.07 -24.73
CA LYS A 135 -24.26 -1.16 -23.31
C LYS A 135 -23.00 -1.42 -22.46
N CYS A 136 -22.22 -2.44 -22.82
CA CYS A 136 -21.02 -2.81 -22.08
C CYS A 136 -19.99 -1.67 -22.07
N ALA A 137 -19.76 -1.03 -23.23
CA ALA A 137 -18.84 0.10 -23.32
C ALA A 137 -19.30 1.28 -22.43
N THR A 138 -20.60 1.58 -22.43
CA THR A 138 -21.16 2.67 -21.62
C THR A 138 -21.00 2.40 -20.12
N THR A 139 -21.47 1.25 -19.63
CA THR A 139 -21.34 0.88 -18.21
C THR A 139 -19.88 0.84 -17.77
N ASN A 140 -18.99 0.27 -18.60
CA ASN A 140 -17.57 0.16 -18.29
C ASN A 140 -16.88 1.53 -18.29
N SER A 141 -17.23 2.43 -19.21
CA SER A 141 -16.71 3.81 -19.24
C SER A 141 -17.09 4.57 -17.98
N GLU A 142 -18.36 4.55 -17.58
CA GLU A 142 -18.81 5.24 -16.37
C GLU A 142 -18.07 4.76 -15.12
N ASN A 143 -17.82 3.45 -15.03
CA ASN A 143 -17.06 2.87 -13.93
C ASN A 143 -15.58 3.24 -13.99
N ASN A 144 -14.97 3.23 -15.16
CA ASN A 144 -13.59 3.67 -15.35
C ASN A 144 -13.40 5.14 -15.02
N ASP A 145 -14.35 6.01 -15.35
CA ASP A 145 -14.30 7.44 -15.06
C ASP A 145 -14.37 7.71 -13.55
N LYS A 146 -15.28 7.02 -12.85
CA LYS A 146 -15.36 7.07 -11.38
C LYS A 146 -14.05 6.60 -10.74
N LYS A 147 -13.52 5.45 -11.19
CA LYS A 147 -12.23 4.93 -10.71
C LYS A 147 -11.08 5.90 -10.95
N ALA A 148 -10.96 6.44 -12.17
CA ALA A 148 -9.93 7.41 -12.51
C ALA A 148 -10.02 8.68 -11.65
N ALA A 149 -11.24 9.14 -11.35
CA ALA A 149 -11.44 10.28 -10.47
C ALA A 149 -10.95 10.02 -9.04
N TYR A 150 -11.26 8.86 -8.45
CA TYR A 150 -10.75 8.48 -7.12
C TYR A 150 -9.24 8.26 -7.12
N PHE A 151 -8.69 7.63 -8.15
CA PHE A 151 -7.25 7.42 -8.31
C PHE A 151 -6.47 8.74 -8.42
N ARG A 152 -7.02 9.73 -9.14
CA ARG A 152 -6.42 11.08 -9.18
C ARG A 152 -6.46 11.75 -7.82
N LYS A 153 -7.60 11.67 -7.12
CA LYS A 153 -7.76 12.24 -5.78
C LYS A 153 -6.81 11.59 -4.77
N SER A 154 -6.62 10.27 -4.82
CA SER A 154 -5.67 9.57 -3.95
C SER A 154 -4.24 10.03 -4.23
N SER A 155 -3.86 10.13 -5.51
CA SER A 155 -2.53 10.62 -5.92
C SER A 155 -2.23 12.03 -5.39
N ILE A 156 -3.21 12.94 -5.47
CA ILE A 156 -3.09 14.28 -4.89
C ILE A 156 -2.93 14.21 -3.36
N SER A 157 -3.74 13.40 -2.67
CA SER A 157 -3.65 13.22 -1.22
C SER A 157 -2.29 12.67 -0.77
N ILE A 158 -1.70 11.75 -1.54
CA ILE A 158 -0.36 11.20 -1.29
C ILE A 158 0.69 12.30 -1.47
N MET A 159 0.63 13.05 -2.56
CA MET A 159 1.57 14.15 -2.81
C MET A 159 1.51 15.19 -1.69
N THR A 160 0.30 15.56 -1.25
CA THR A 160 0.10 16.44 -0.09
C THR A 160 0.73 15.85 1.17
N ALA A 161 0.54 14.56 1.45
CA ALA A 161 1.15 13.91 2.61
C ALA A 161 2.69 13.97 2.57
N VAL A 162 3.30 13.67 1.42
CA VAL A 162 4.76 13.73 1.24
C VAL A 162 5.30 15.15 1.48
N VAL A 163 4.63 16.16 0.93
CA VAL A 163 5.01 17.57 1.14
C VAL A 163 4.90 17.94 2.63
N LEU A 164 3.81 17.56 3.29
CA LEU A 164 3.61 17.82 4.72
C LEU A 164 4.68 17.14 5.57
N ILE A 165 5.05 15.88 5.27
CA ILE A 165 6.14 15.17 5.95
C ILE A 165 7.47 15.93 5.78
N GLY A 166 7.76 16.42 4.57
CA GLY A 166 8.95 17.23 4.32
C GLY A 166 8.95 18.53 5.13
N ILE A 167 7.81 19.20 5.23
CA ILE A 167 7.66 20.41 6.06
C ILE A 167 7.81 20.07 7.55
N THR A 168 7.26 18.95 8.03
CA THR A 168 7.41 18.46 9.42
C THR A 168 8.86 18.21 9.81
N ALA A 169 9.73 17.84 8.87
CA ALA A 169 11.14 17.61 9.15
C ALA A 169 11.87 18.89 9.62
N PHE A 170 11.50 20.06 9.11
CA PHE A 170 12.15 21.33 9.47
C PHE A 170 12.00 21.71 10.97
N PRO A 171 10.79 21.82 11.55
CA PRO A 171 10.62 22.09 12.98
C PRO A 171 11.19 20.96 13.85
N PHE A 172 11.17 19.71 13.37
CA PHE A 172 11.79 18.59 14.07
C PHE A 172 13.30 18.81 14.25
N PHE A 173 14.04 19.15 13.20
CA PHE A 173 15.47 19.44 13.33
C PHE A 173 15.75 20.74 14.09
N ALA A 174 14.90 21.76 13.95
CA ALA A 174 15.04 23.01 14.71
C ALA A 174 14.93 22.77 16.23
N THR A 175 13.93 22.00 16.68
CA THR A 175 13.81 21.63 18.11
C THR A 175 14.99 20.83 18.60
N HIS A 176 15.49 19.87 17.81
CA HIS A 176 16.64 19.05 18.20
C HIS A 176 17.95 19.84 18.29
N TYR A 177 18.19 20.77 17.36
CA TYR A 177 19.37 21.63 17.39
C TYR A 177 19.36 22.61 18.57
N ASN A 178 18.19 23.20 18.87
CA ASN A 178 18.02 24.15 19.98
C ASN A 178 18.01 23.46 21.36
N SER A 179 17.74 22.16 21.41
CA SER A 179 17.73 21.36 22.64
C SER A 179 19.11 20.84 23.05
N SER A 180 20.19 21.52 22.64
CA SER A 180 21.55 21.23 23.13
C SER A 180 21.51 21.09 24.66
N PRO A 181 22.07 20.00 25.24
CA PRO A 181 21.93 19.73 26.66
C PRO A 181 22.48 20.92 27.43
N LYS A 182 21.63 21.60 28.21
CA LYS A 182 22.12 22.49 29.27
C LYS A 182 23.04 21.64 30.11
N VAL A 183 24.36 21.84 29.98
CA VAL A 183 25.38 21.16 30.78
C VAL A 183 24.96 21.39 32.22
N GLN A 184 24.44 20.34 32.86
CA GLN A 184 24.12 20.43 34.28
C GLN A 184 25.45 20.57 34.98
N ARG A 185 25.76 21.77 35.45
CA ARG A 185 26.91 22.01 36.31
C ARG A 185 26.62 21.31 37.63
N ILE A 186 27.13 20.09 37.78
CA ILE A 186 27.11 19.38 39.04
C ILE A 186 28.18 20.05 39.92
N GLU A 187 27.78 21.00 40.76
CA GLU A 187 28.64 21.46 41.85
C GLU A 187 28.61 20.45 42.98
N ILE A 188 29.75 19.82 43.26
CA ILE A 188 29.90 18.96 44.43
C ILE A 188 30.06 19.89 45.64
N VAL A 189 28.96 20.18 46.32
CA VAL A 189 28.92 21.14 47.44
C VAL A 189 29.73 20.64 48.66
N ASN A 190 29.85 19.31 48.84
CA ASN A 190 30.49 18.71 50.02
C ASN A 190 31.65 17.76 49.70
N PHE A 191 32.60 18.17 48.85
CA PHE A 191 33.79 17.34 48.61
C PHE A 191 34.60 17.09 49.90
N LYS A 192 34.65 18.07 50.82
CA LYS A 192 35.40 17.98 52.09
C LYS A 192 34.83 16.97 53.10
N GLU A 193 33.50 16.80 53.18
CA GLU A 193 32.90 15.83 54.11
C GLU A 193 33.18 14.39 53.69
N ILE A 194 33.25 14.13 52.38
CA ILE A 194 33.55 12.79 51.85
C ILE A 194 35.02 12.43 52.12
N THR A 195 35.95 13.40 52.06
CA THR A 195 37.36 13.16 52.40
C THR A 195 37.56 12.93 53.90
N MET A 196 36.86 13.71 54.75
CA MET A 196 36.94 13.59 56.22
C MET A 196 36.23 12.34 56.77
N ALA A 197 35.17 11.88 56.11
CA ALA A 197 34.50 10.62 56.47
C ALA A 197 35.34 9.38 56.09
N LYS A 198 36.21 9.50 55.08
CA LYS A 198 37.14 8.43 54.68
C LYS A 198 38.32 8.32 55.66
N ASP A 199 38.90 9.45 56.06
CA ASP A 199 39.97 9.49 57.08
C ASP A 199 39.52 9.04 58.48
N LYS A 200 38.22 9.13 58.79
CA LYS A 200 37.65 8.57 60.02
C LYS A 200 37.32 7.08 59.95
N LYS A 201 37.13 6.52 58.75
CA LYS A 201 36.82 5.08 58.58
C LYS A 201 38.07 4.22 58.43
N ASP A 202 39.17 4.78 57.92
CA ASP A 202 40.46 4.08 57.81
C ASP A 202 41.25 4.00 59.13
N LYS A 203 40.71 4.56 60.24
CA LYS A 203 41.30 4.45 61.58
C LYS A 203 40.68 3.39 62.49
N ASP A 204 39.66 2.67 62.03
CA ASP A 204 38.93 1.69 62.87
C ASP A 204 38.81 0.28 62.28
N ASP A 205 39.48 -0.01 61.15
CA ASP A 205 39.53 -1.36 60.61
C ASP A 205 40.95 -1.77 60.19
N SER A 206 41.85 -1.76 61.18
CA SER A 206 43.12 -2.46 61.10
C SER A 206 43.00 -3.83 61.78
N THR A 207 42.30 -4.78 61.15
CA THR A 207 42.52 -6.21 61.46
C THR A 207 42.50 -7.07 60.21
N LYS A 208 43.72 -7.46 59.78
CA LYS A 208 44.09 -8.70 59.08
C LYS A 208 43.10 -9.25 58.03
N THR A 209 43.50 -9.25 56.76
CA THR A 209 43.54 -10.50 55.96
C THR A 209 44.60 -10.39 54.85
N THR A 210 45.39 -11.46 54.79
CA THR A 210 46.54 -11.77 53.98
C THR A 210 46.27 -11.71 52.47
N VAL A 211 47.18 -11.03 51.75
CA VAL A 211 47.30 -11.03 50.30
C VAL A 211 47.79 -12.41 49.83
N SER A 212 46.99 -13.10 49.02
CA SER A 212 47.44 -14.23 48.19
C SER A 212 47.41 -13.80 46.73
N VAL A 213 48.60 -13.60 46.17
CA VAL A 213 48.85 -13.23 44.78
C VAL A 213 48.62 -14.45 43.89
N ARG A 214 47.67 -14.37 42.95
CA ARG A 214 47.56 -15.32 41.83
C ARG A 214 47.98 -14.60 40.53
N PRO A 215 48.89 -15.17 39.72
CA PRO A 215 49.41 -14.50 38.53
C PRO A 215 48.39 -14.42 37.39
N ALA A 216 48.55 -13.35 36.61
CA ALA A 216 47.80 -13.00 35.41
C ALA A 216 47.83 -14.11 34.35
N SER A 217 46.70 -14.29 33.65
CA SER A 217 46.61 -15.05 32.40
C SER A 217 46.30 -14.09 31.25
N PRO A 218 46.88 -14.29 30.05
CA PRO A 218 46.96 -13.25 29.03
C PRO A 218 45.73 -13.17 28.13
N SER A 219 45.35 -11.91 27.87
CA SER A 219 44.71 -11.36 26.67
C SER A 219 44.49 -12.34 25.51
N GLN A 220 43.22 -12.73 25.27
CA GLN A 220 42.80 -13.27 23.98
C GLN A 220 42.37 -12.13 23.04
N LYS A 221 43.13 -11.99 21.96
CA LYS A 221 42.75 -11.26 20.74
C LYS A 221 41.47 -11.89 20.17
N HIS A 222 40.40 -11.10 20.05
CA HIS A 222 39.30 -11.45 19.16
C HIS A 222 39.72 -11.16 17.73
N GLU A 223 39.89 -12.23 16.96
CA GLU A 223 40.09 -12.23 15.52
C GLU A 223 38.74 -11.97 14.82
N PRO A 224 38.69 -11.23 13.69
CA PRO A 224 37.45 -10.96 12.98
C PRO A 224 36.96 -12.22 12.26
N VAL A 225 35.77 -12.71 12.62
CA VAL A 225 35.10 -13.79 11.89
C VAL A 225 34.63 -13.26 10.55
N LEU A 226 35.20 -13.78 9.46
CA LEU A 226 34.70 -13.54 8.10
C LEU A 226 33.28 -14.12 7.94
N PRO A 227 32.40 -13.47 7.16
CA PRO A 227 31.04 -13.96 6.91
C PRO A 227 31.06 -15.28 6.15
N ALA A 228 30.36 -16.29 6.68
CA ALA A 228 30.10 -17.53 5.96
C ALA A 228 29.24 -17.27 4.71
N GLU A 229 29.67 -17.82 3.58
CA GLU A 229 28.94 -17.79 2.31
C GLU A 229 27.53 -18.42 2.45
N PRO A 230 26.50 -17.83 1.80
CA PRO A 230 25.15 -18.35 1.84
C PRO A 230 25.05 -19.63 1.01
N LYS A 231 24.73 -20.75 1.68
CA LYS A 231 24.35 -22.01 1.04
C LYS A 231 23.07 -21.80 0.22
N THR A 232 23.19 -21.84 -1.09
CA THR A 232 22.09 -21.89 -2.06
C THR A 232 21.28 -23.17 -1.86
N LYS A 233 20.15 -23.06 -1.17
CA LYS A 233 19.11 -24.10 -1.17
C LYS A 233 18.37 -24.05 -2.52
N LYS A 234 18.62 -25.07 -3.35
CA LYS A 234 17.73 -25.46 -4.45
C LYS A 234 16.34 -25.74 -3.85
N VAL A 235 15.37 -24.88 -4.14
CA VAL A 235 13.95 -25.20 -3.93
C VAL A 235 13.49 -26.00 -5.13
N GLN A 236 13.19 -27.28 -4.87
CA GLN A 236 12.52 -28.17 -5.80
C GLN A 236 11.09 -27.68 -6.05
N GLU A 237 10.78 -27.49 -7.32
CA GLU A 237 9.46 -27.25 -7.86
C GLU A 237 8.65 -28.55 -7.80
N SER A 238 7.73 -28.65 -6.84
CA SER A 238 6.73 -29.72 -6.81
C SER A 238 5.38 -29.17 -7.23
N ALA A 239 5.08 -29.29 -8.52
CA ALA A 239 3.74 -29.11 -9.06
C ALA A 239 2.80 -30.17 -8.50
N LYS A 240 1.70 -29.75 -7.88
CA LYS A 240 0.54 -30.60 -7.60
C LYS A 240 -0.71 -29.90 -8.16
N PRO A 241 -1.46 -30.48 -9.11
CA PRO A 241 -2.68 -29.88 -9.62
C PRO A 241 -3.75 -29.92 -8.52
N LYS A 242 -4.37 -28.78 -8.25
CA LYS A 242 -5.61 -28.72 -7.45
C LYS A 242 -6.77 -29.16 -8.33
N GLU A 243 -7.39 -30.28 -7.97
CA GLU A 243 -8.67 -30.71 -8.50
C GLU A 243 -9.74 -29.63 -8.28
N ILE A 244 -10.42 -29.28 -9.36
CA ILE A 244 -11.60 -28.42 -9.36
C ILE A 244 -12.79 -29.30 -8.99
N ARG A 245 -13.32 -29.11 -7.77
CA ARG A 245 -14.54 -29.77 -7.31
C ARG A 245 -15.75 -28.93 -7.74
N PHE A 246 -16.46 -29.40 -8.75
CA PHE A 246 -17.76 -28.89 -9.15
C PHE A 246 -18.76 -29.16 -8.01
N LEU A 247 -19.35 -28.11 -7.45
CA LEU A 247 -20.57 -28.22 -6.65
C LEU A 247 -21.75 -28.06 -7.59
N SER A 248 -22.30 -29.21 -7.99
CA SER A 248 -23.64 -29.36 -8.51
C SER A 248 -24.67 -29.01 -7.44
N GLU A 249 -25.67 -28.22 -7.85
CA GLU A 249 -27.07 -28.23 -7.42
C GLU A 249 -27.41 -28.50 -5.95
N GLU A 250 -28.09 -27.53 -5.31
CA GLU A 250 -29.26 -27.90 -4.51
C GLU A 250 -30.41 -26.92 -4.74
N LYS A 251 -31.52 -27.51 -5.17
CA LYS A 251 -32.86 -26.94 -5.32
C LYS A 251 -33.42 -26.53 -3.95
N LYS A 252 -34.06 -25.37 -3.87
CA LYS A 252 -35.43 -25.19 -3.36
C LYS A 252 -35.92 -23.77 -3.63
#